data_AF-A0A0F3RCX5-F1
#
_entry.id   AF-A0A0F3RCX5-F1
#
_cell.length_a   1.000
_cell.length_b   1.000
_cell.length_c   1.000
_cell.angle_alpha   90.00
_cell.angle_beta   90.00
_cell.angle_gamma   90.00
#
_symmetry.space_group_name_H-M   'P 1'
#
loop_
_entity.id
_entity.type
_entity.pdbx_description
1 polymer ?
#
loop_
_entity_poly.entity_id
_entity_poly.type
_entity_poly.pdbx_seq_one_letter_code
_entity_poly.pdbx_strand_id
1 'polypeptide(L)' 'MKKWQLPEAKKNLEKIIDHVLQGRVQAIVKSSGEVVYLIAGEKNNMIAEQPKIVYQANTDLITSKIHK' A
#
# COMPACT_ATOMS: atom_id res chain seq x y z
N MET A 1 17.27 -1.89 0.48
CA MET A 1 16.30 -1.53 1.54
C MET A 1 16.80 -2.10 2.87
N LYS A 2 17.01 -1.27 3.89
CA LYS A 2 17.50 -1.74 5.21
C LYS A 2 16.32 -2.31 6.02
N LYS A 3 16.55 -3.46 6.66
CA LYS A 3 15.63 -4.08 7.62
C LYS A 3 16.18 -3.87 9.02
N TRP A 4 15.38 -3.28 9.89
CA TRP A 4 15.75 -2.98 11.28
C TRP A 4 15.08 -3.97 12.21
N GLN A 5 15.82 -4.55 13.15
CA GLN A 5 15.18 -5.30 14.23
C GLN A 5 14.44 -4.31 15.14
N LEU A 6 13.27 -4.67 15.68
CA LEU A 6 12.45 -3.75 16.48
C LEU A 6 13.23 -3.01 17.60
N PRO A 7 14.14 -3.63 18.37
CA PRO A 7 14.94 -2.91 19.36
C PRO A 7 15.93 -1.91 18.74
N GLU A 8 16.51 -2.24 17.58
CA GLU A 8 17.40 -1.33 16.83
C GLU A 8 16.62 -0.16 16.23
N ALA A 9 15.42 -0.44 15.70
CA ALA A 9 14.53 0.56 15.13
C ALA A 9 14.11 1.60 16.17
N LYS A 10 13.80 1.18 17.40
CA LYS A 10 13.47 2.09 18.51
C LYS A 10 14.58 3.09 18.80
N LYS A 11 15.84 2.66 18.74
CA LYS A 11 17.01 3.52 18.98
C LYS A 11 17.31 4.49 17.82
N ASN A 12 16.81 4.19 16.63
CA ASN A 12 17.13 4.92 15.40
C ASN A 12 15.88 5.51 14.73
N LEU A 13 14.82 5.76 15.50
CA LEU A 13 13.52 6.13 14.96
C LEU A 13 13.57 7.42 14.12
N GLU A 14 14.24 8.47 14.61
CA GLU A 14 14.43 9.74 13.90
C GLU A 14 15.09 9.52 12.53
N LYS A 15 16.21 8.79 12.50
CA LYS A 15 16.92 8.44 11.27
C LYS A 15 16.07 7.63 10.30
N ILE A 16 15.23 6.74 10.81
CA ILE A 16 14.31 5.95 9.99
C ILE A 16 13.27 6.86 9.35
N ILE A 17 12.69 7.79 10.12
CA ILE A 17 11.72 8.78 9.64
C ILE A 17 12.34 9.66 8.57
N ASP A 18 13.53 10.22 8.80
CA ASP A 18 14.23 11.06 7.81
C ASP A 18 14.45 10.33 6.48
N HIS A 19 14.89 9.07 6.53
CA HIS A 19 15.04 8.27 5.33
C HIS A 19 13.71 8.02 4.62
N VAL A 20 12.63 7.79 5.36
CA VAL A 20 11.29 7.57 4.80
C VAL A 20 10.79 8.84 4.12
N LEU A 21 10.95 10.01 4.75
CA LEU A 21 10.58 11.31 4.19
C LEU A 21 11.43 11.68 2.96
N GLN A 22 12.70 11.26 2.90
CA GLN A 22 13.53 11.30 1.68
C GLN A 22 13.05 10.32 0.60
N GLY A 23 11.98 9.57 0.87
CA GLY A 23 11.35 8.64 -0.05
C GLY A 23 12.07 7.32 -0.20
N ARG A 24 12.88 6.91 0.80
CA ARG A 24 13.49 5.59 0.89
C ARG A 24 12.60 4.67 1.73
N VAL A 25 12.21 3.53 1.17
CA VAL A 25 11.47 2.52 1.91
C VAL A 25 12.35 1.93 3.02
N GLN A 26 11.81 1.85 4.23
CA GLN A 26 12.43 1.18 5.38
C GLN A 26 11.53 0.04 5.85
N ALA A 27 12.11 -0.97 6.48
CA ALA A 27 11.36 -2.09 7.05
C ALA A 27 11.78 -2.36 8.49
N ILE A 28 10.83 -2.67 9.36
CA ILE A 28 11.05 -3.07 10.75
C ILE A 28 10.58 -4.51 10.91
N VAL A 29 11.44 -5.36 11.46
CA VAL A 29 11.18 -6.78 11.72
C VAL A 29 10.96 -6.98 13.22
N LYS A 30 9.85 -7.61 13.58
CA LYS A 30 9.56 -8.02 14.97
C LYS A 30 10.22 -9.36 15.25
N SER A 31 10.43 -9.68 16.52
CA SER A 31 10.96 -10.99 16.94
C SER A 31 10.06 -12.16 16.53
N SER A 32 8.76 -11.91 16.33
CA SER A 32 7.78 -12.85 15.77
C SER A 32 8.02 -13.19 14.29
N GLY A 33 8.92 -12.49 13.59
CA GLY A 33 9.14 -12.61 12.16
C GLY A 33 8.23 -11.73 11.30
N GLU A 34 7.23 -11.06 11.89
CA GLU A 34 6.40 -10.08 11.20
C GLU A 34 7.24 -8.88 10.73
N VAL A 35 6.92 -8.35 9.55
CA VAL A 35 7.65 -7.23 8.93
C VAL A 35 6.69 -6.09 8.62
N VAL A 36 7.03 -4.88 9.07
CA VAL A 36 6.30 -3.64 8.79
C VAL A 36 7.13 -2.77 7.84
N TYR A 37 6.51 -2.27 6.78
CA TYR A 37 7.14 -1.39 5.80
C TYR A 37 6.71 0.06 6.03
N LEU A 38 7.65 0.99 5.95
CA LEU A 38 7.45 2.42 6.12
C LEU A 38 7.74 3.12 4.79
N ILE A 39 6.76 3.87 4.29
CA ILE A 39 6.77 4.57 3.01
C ILE A 39 6.17 5.96 3.23
N ALA A 40 6.76 7.01 2.66
CA ALA A 40 6.20 8.36 2.77
C ALA A 40 4.85 8.46 2.04
N GLY A 41 3.88 9.10 2.70
CA GLY A 41 2.52 9.31 2.19
C GLY A 41 2.48 10.03 0.83
N GLU A 42 3.37 10.98 0.59
CA GLU A 42 3.43 11.75 -0.67
C GLU A 42 3.82 10.88 -1.87
N LYS A 43 4.55 9.77 -1.67
CA LYS A 43 4.80 8.74 -2.71
C LYS A 43 3.71 7.68 -2.77
N ASN A 44 2.77 7.69 -1.84
CA ASN A 44 1.71 6.69 -1.70
C ASN A 44 0.46 7.04 -2.53
N ASN A 45 0.39 8.24 -3.13
CA ASN A 45 -0.64 8.57 -4.13
C ASN A 45 -0.56 7.68 -5.38
N MET A 46 0.54 6.96 -5.63
CA MET A 46 0.64 5.96 -6.70
C MET A 46 0.21 4.55 -6.27
N ILE A 47 0.10 4.27 -4.96
CA ILE A 47 -0.24 2.93 -4.43
C ILE A 47 -1.70 2.89 -3.94
N ALA A 48 -2.26 4.05 -3.55
CA ALA A 48 -3.68 4.20 -3.23
C ALA A 48 -4.58 4.24 -4.49
N GLU A 49 -4.01 4.39 -5.68
CA GLU A 49 -4.69 3.99 -6.93
C GLU A 49 -4.72 2.45 -7.01
N GLN A 50 -5.52 1.84 -6.14
CA GLN A 50 -6.01 0.50 -6.40
C GLN A 50 -6.68 0.52 -7.79
N PRO A 51 -6.58 -0.57 -8.57
CA PRO A 51 -7.29 -0.66 -9.83
C PRO A 51 -8.76 -0.41 -9.51
N LYS A 52 -9.34 0.62 -10.13
CA LYS A 52 -10.78 0.75 -10.27
C LYS A 52 -11.19 -0.57 -10.92
N ILE A 53 -11.64 -1.54 -10.14
CA ILE A 53 -12.31 -2.72 -10.68
C ILE A 53 -13.56 -2.12 -11.29
N VAL A 54 -13.46 -1.78 -12.57
CA VAL A 54 -14.61 -1.53 -13.41
C VAL A 54 -15.27 -2.89 -13.51
N TYR A 55 -16.11 -3.21 -12.54
CA TYR A 55 -17.23 -4.10 -12.78
C TYR A 55 -18.08 -3.39 -13.83
N GLN A 56 -17.69 -3.57 -15.10
CA GLN A 56 -18.57 -3.37 -16.21
C GLN A 56 -19.59 -4.50 -16.08
N ALA A 57 -20.59 -4.28 -15.23
CA ALA A 57 -21.82 -5.01 -15.33
C ALA A 57 -22.26 -4.80 -16.78
N ASN A 58 -22.17 -5.85 -17.58
CA ASN A 58 -22.80 -5.89 -18.89
C ASN A 58 -24.31 -5.78 -18.65
N THR A 59 -24.80 -4.55 -18.46
CA THR A 59 -26.19 -4.18 -18.63
C THR A 59 -26.43 -4.06 -20.13
N ASP A 60 -26.28 -5.18 -20.83
CA ASP A 60 -26.75 -5.31 -22.20
C ASP A 60 -27.80 -6.42 -22.23
N LEU A 61 -28.99 -6.02 -22.68
CA LEU A 61 -30.24 -6.79 -22.80
C LEU A 61 -31.12 -6.91 -21.54
N ILE A 62 -31.48 -5.77 -20.96
CA ILE A 62 -32.90 -5.57 -20.66
C ILE A 62 -33.51 -4.76 -21.82
N THR A 63 -34.65 -5.26 -22.30
CA THR A 63 -35.60 -4.68 -23.28
C THR A 63 -35.28 -4.72 -24.78
N SER A 64 -35.77 -5.78 -25.44
CA SER A 64 -36.65 -5.56 -26.58
C SER A 64 -37.68 -6.68 -26.77
N LYS A 65 -38.97 -6.29 -26.68
CA LYS A 65 -40.19 -6.91 -27.24
C LYS A 65 -40.59 -8.27 -26.67
N ILE A 66 -41.64 -8.42 -25.85
CA ILE A 66 -43.07 -8.16 -26.11
C ILE A 66 -43.54 -8.69 -27.48
N HIS A 67 -44.38 -9.75 -27.44
CA HIS A 67 -45.25 -10.35 -28.47
C HIS A 67 -44.63 -11.29 -29.52
N LYS A 68 -44.95 -12.59 -29.44
CA LYS A 68 -46.12 -13.17 -30.14
C LYS A 68 -46.58 -14.46 -29.47
#